data_AF-A0A0K8MG03-F1
#
_entry.id   AF-A0A0K8MG03-F1
#
_cell.length_a   1.000
_cell.length_b   1.000
_cell.length_c   1.000
_cell.angle_alpha   90.00
_cell.angle_beta   90.00
_cell.angle_gamma   90.00
#
_symmetry.space_group_name_H-M   'P 1'
#
loop_
_entity.id
_entity.type
_entity.pdbx_description
1 polymer ?
#
loop_
_entity_poly.entity_id
_entity_poly.type
_entity_poly.pdbx_seq_one_letter_code
_entity_poly.pdbx_strand_id
1 'polypeptide(L)'
;MPQLDVTTYTSQIFWLFVCFTTLLVVSIRVMLPRLTKILNEREERIEGKKELAATLKKRADDIQREFEQHLIKVRKESHEEILKEVKSISVETEKAKREISSRIKELFLSHEAQVADRKDTAIKEVQEIAQSVTETIVQHIGSLSSPGKEVKQAVAETLARKVVNGH
;
A
#
# COMPACT_ATOMS: atom_id res chain seq x y z
N MET A 1 32.95 75.70 83.39
CA MET A 1 32.59 75.74 81.95
C MET A 1 31.15 75.28 81.80
N PRO A 2 30.19 76.19 81.56
CA PRO A 2 28.75 75.90 81.57
C PRO A 2 28.33 75.26 80.23
N GLN A 3 28.82 74.05 79.96
CA GLN A 3 28.65 73.37 78.66
C GLN A 3 27.70 72.16 78.72
N LEU A 4 27.20 71.82 79.91
CA LEU A 4 26.24 70.74 80.14
C LEU A 4 24.97 71.29 80.79
N ASP A 5 24.35 72.26 80.13
CA ASP A 5 23.05 72.79 80.57
C ASP A 5 21.94 71.84 80.08
N VAL A 6 21.67 70.81 80.89
CA VAL A 6 20.75 69.71 80.58
C VAL A 6 19.30 70.13 80.31
N THR A 7 18.97 71.38 80.63
CA THR A 7 17.67 72.01 80.39
C THR A 7 17.31 72.14 78.89
N THR A 8 18.31 72.17 77.99
CA THR A 8 18.10 72.30 76.54
C THR A 8 18.01 70.95 75.80
N TYR A 9 18.51 69.85 76.38
CA TYR A 9 18.51 68.54 75.74
C TYR A 9 17.11 67.98 75.45
N THR A 10 16.14 68.23 76.33
CA THR A 10 14.75 67.78 76.14
C THR A 10 14.14 68.36 74.87
N SER A 11 14.38 69.65 74.59
CA SER A 11 13.91 70.32 73.38
C SER A 11 14.60 69.77 72.12
N GLN A 12 15.91 69.54 72.18
CA GLN A 12 16.66 68.97 71.06
C GLN A 12 16.20 67.55 70.72
N ILE A 13 15.93 66.72 71.73
CA ILE A 13 15.41 65.35 71.54
C ILE A 13 13.98 65.38 70.96
N PHE A 14 13.13 66.30 71.42
CA PHE A 14 11.79 66.48 70.87
C PHE A 14 11.84 66.82 69.37
N TRP A 15 12.64 67.81 68.97
CA TRP A 15 12.80 68.17 67.56
C TRP A 15 13.45 67.06 66.74
N LEU A 16 14.42 66.33 67.31
CA LEU A 16 15.01 65.17 66.66
C LEU A 16 13.96 64.10 66.37
N PHE A 17 13.06 63.82 67.33
CA PHE A 17 11.98 62.86 67.13
C PHE A 17 10.96 63.34 66.08
N VAL A 18 10.62 64.64 66.08
CA VAL A 18 9.72 65.23 65.08
C VAL A 18 10.32 65.14 63.68
N CYS A 19 11.57 65.56 63.50
CA CYS A 19 12.27 65.50 62.22
C CYS A 19 12.49 64.05 61.75
N PHE A 20 12.91 63.17 62.66
CA PHE A 20 13.14 61.75 62.35
C PHE A 20 11.84 61.06 61.93
N THR A 21 10.76 61.23 62.70
CA THR A 21 9.45 60.65 62.37
C THR A 21 8.92 61.21 61.06
N THR A 22 9.05 62.53 60.82
CA THR A 22 8.63 63.16 59.56
C THR A 22 9.39 62.58 58.36
N LEU A 23 10.71 62.50 58.46
CA LEU A 23 11.57 61.94 57.41
C LEU A 23 11.27 60.45 57.19
N LEU A 24 11.07 59.69 58.26
CA LEU A 24 10.73 58.27 58.21
C LEU A 24 9.39 58.03 57.51
N VAL A 25 8.35 58.80 57.82
CA VAL A 25 7.05 58.72 57.15
C VAL A 25 7.18 59.04 55.66
N VAL A 26 7.91 60.10 55.30
CA VAL A 26 8.16 60.45 53.90
C VAL A 26 8.93 59.35 53.18
N SER A 27 9.97 58.80 53.81
CA SER A 27 10.80 57.73 53.26
C SER A 27 9.98 56.45 53.04
N ILE A 28 9.19 56.04 54.03
CA ILE A 28 8.27 54.89 53.94
C ILE A 28 7.27 55.09 52.80
N ARG A 29 6.69 56.29 52.70
CA ARG A 29 5.68 56.60 51.68
C ARG A 29 6.25 56.61 50.25
N VAL A 30 7.57 56.76 50.08
CA VAL A 30 8.24 56.70 48.76
C VAL A 30 8.87 55.33 48.48
N MET A 31 9.51 54.69 49.46
CA MET A 31 10.20 53.41 49.29
C MET A 31 9.24 52.22 49.20
N LEU A 32 8.20 52.16 50.05
CA LEU A 32 7.23 51.07 50.02
C LEU A 32 6.53 50.92 48.67
N PRO A 33 5.94 51.96 48.04
CA PRO A 33 5.25 51.77 46.76
C PRO A 33 6.20 51.30 45.65
N ARG A 34 7.48 51.68 45.69
CA ARG A 34 8.48 51.21 44.73
C ARG A 34 8.77 49.72 44.92
N LEU A 35 8.92 49.27 46.16
CA LEU A 35 9.14 47.85 46.49
C LEU A 35 7.92 46.99 46.10
N THR A 36 6.71 47.44 46.43
CA THR A 36 5.47 46.75 46.05
C THR A 36 5.33 46.65 44.53
N LYS A 37 5.65 47.72 43.79
CA LYS A 37 5.60 47.70 42.32
C LYS A 37 6.55 46.65 41.73
N ILE A 38 7.79 46.58 42.20
CA ILE A 38 8.77 45.60 41.72
C ILE A 38 8.34 44.16 42.06
N LEU A 39 7.78 43.94 43.25
CA LEU A 39 7.30 42.62 43.65
C LEU A 39 6.14 42.17 42.76
N ASN A 40 5.15 43.04 42.55
CA ASN A 40 4.00 42.77 41.69
C ASN A 40 4.43 42.50 40.24
N GLU A 41 5.35 43.30 39.68
CA GLU A 41 5.87 43.08 38.32
C GLU A 41 6.57 41.71 38.18
N ARG A 42 7.29 41.27 39.23
CA ARG A 42 7.93 39.95 39.24
C ARG A 42 6.90 38.84 39.34
N GLU A 43 5.92 38.98 40.22
CA GLU A 43 4.84 38.01 40.42
C GLU A 43 4.02 37.85 39.13
N GLU A 44 3.61 38.96 38.52
CA GLU A 44 2.89 38.98 37.24
C GLU A 44 3.72 38.32 36.12
N ARG A 45 5.02 38.62 36.04
CA ARG A 45 5.91 37.97 35.06
C ARG A 45 6.02 36.47 35.30
N ILE A 46 6.13 36.04 36.56
CA ILE A 46 6.24 34.62 36.91
C ILE A 46 4.93 33.91 36.54
N GLU A 47 3.79 34.49 36.91
CA GLU A 47 2.49 33.90 36.64
C GLU A 47 2.20 33.85 35.13
N GLY A 48 2.48 34.94 34.41
CA GLY A 48 2.39 34.96 32.95
C GLY A 48 3.29 33.91 32.29
N LYS A 49 4.50 33.69 32.82
CA LYS A 49 5.37 32.61 32.32
C LYS A 49 4.81 31.21 32.60
N LYS A 50 4.18 30.99 33.76
CA LYS A 50 3.53 29.70 34.06
C LYS A 50 2.33 29.46 33.14
N GLU A 51 1.50 30.47 32.92
CA GLU A 51 0.34 30.37 32.03
C GLU A 51 0.76 30.12 30.58
N LEU A 52 1.78 30.83 30.10
CA LEU A 52 2.36 30.59 28.78
C LEU A 52 2.92 29.18 28.66
N ALA A 53 3.66 28.70 29.66
CA ALA A 53 4.20 27.34 29.67
C ALA A 53 3.07 26.29 29.67
N ALA A 54 2.01 26.49 30.46
CA ALA A 54 0.85 25.60 30.50
C ALA A 54 0.11 25.59 29.15
N THR A 55 -0.05 26.76 28.53
CA THR A 55 -0.70 26.89 27.21
C THR A 55 0.14 26.24 26.11
N LEU A 56 1.45 26.44 26.11
CA LEU A 56 2.37 25.80 25.16
C LEU A 56 2.37 24.28 25.33
N LYS A 57 2.39 23.80 26.58
CA LYS A 57 2.28 22.36 26.87
C LYS A 57 0.96 21.79 26.34
N LYS A 58 -0.16 22.45 26.63
CA LYS A 58 -1.47 22.01 26.14
C LYS A 58 -1.52 21.96 24.61
N ARG A 59 -0.99 22.97 23.92
CA ARG A 59 -0.89 22.97 22.46
C ARG A 59 -0.02 21.84 21.93
N ALA A 60 1.11 21.56 22.59
CA ALA A 60 1.97 20.43 22.21
C ALA A 60 1.24 19.09 22.39
N ASP A 61 0.52 18.90 23.50
CA ASP A 61 -0.28 17.70 23.76
C ASP A 61 -1.44 17.57 22.74
N ASP A 62 -2.07 18.67 22.35
CA ASP A 62 -3.12 18.69 21.31
C ASP A 62 -2.55 18.29 19.94
N ILE A 63 -1.43 18.90 19.52
CA ILE A 63 -0.74 18.56 18.27
C ILE A 63 -0.28 17.10 18.28
N GLN A 64 0.25 16.60 19.41
CA GLN A 64 0.66 15.21 19.52
C GLN A 64 -0.52 14.26 19.34
N ARG A 65 -1.67 14.56 19.97
CA ARG A 65 -2.89 13.76 19.81
C ARG A 65 -3.41 13.76 18.39
N GLU A 66 -3.45 14.92 17.73
CA GLU A 66 -3.84 15.01 16.33
C GLU A 66 -2.88 14.20 15.44
N PHE A 67 -1.57 14.34 15.65
CA PHE A 67 -0.57 13.59 14.90
C PHE A 67 -0.70 12.07 15.06
N GLU A 68 -0.92 11.59 16.29
CA GLU A 68 -1.17 10.17 16.58
C GLU A 68 -2.45 9.68 15.89
N GLN A 69 -3.53 10.45 15.93
CA GLN A 69 -4.78 10.12 15.22
C GLN A 69 -4.58 10.09 13.70
N HIS A 70 -3.84 11.05 13.14
CA HIS A 70 -3.49 11.08 11.73
C HIS A 70 -2.67 9.85 11.33
N LEU A 71 -1.69 9.43 12.13
CA LEU A 71 -0.91 8.22 11.87
C LEU A 71 -1.77 6.95 11.89
N ILE A 72 -2.69 6.83 12.85
CA ILE A 72 -3.61 5.69 12.92
C ILE A 72 -4.52 5.67 11.68
N LYS A 73 -5.08 6.83 11.32
CA LYS A 73 -5.95 6.97 10.14
C LYS A 73 -5.23 6.60 8.85
N VAL A 74 -4.03 7.16 8.61
CA VAL A 74 -3.23 6.87 7.41
C VAL A 74 -2.84 5.40 7.34
N ARG A 75 -2.44 4.78 8.46
CA ARG A 75 -2.13 3.34 8.47
C ARG A 75 -3.36 2.50 8.12
N LYS A 76 -4.53 2.84 8.66
CA LYS A 76 -5.77 2.15 8.38
C LYS A 76 -6.17 2.30 6.90
N GLU A 77 -6.18 3.53 6.40
CA GLU A 77 -6.53 3.83 5.01
C GLU A 77 -5.59 3.14 4.02
N SER A 78 -4.27 3.20 4.27
CA SER A 78 -3.28 2.50 3.44
C SER A 78 -3.48 0.98 3.47
N HIS A 79 -3.76 0.40 4.63
CA HIS A 79 -4.01 -1.04 4.73
C HIS A 79 -5.28 -1.45 4.00
N GLU A 80 -6.36 -0.68 4.13
CA GLU A 80 -7.63 -0.91 3.43
C GLU A 80 -7.46 -0.79 1.91
N GLU A 81 -6.70 0.20 1.44
CA GLU A 81 -6.40 0.39 0.02
C GLU A 81 -5.56 -0.76 -0.54
N ILE A 82 -4.51 -1.20 0.17
CA ILE A 82 -3.70 -2.36 -0.20
C ILE A 82 -4.57 -3.62 -0.28
N LEU A 83 -5.43 -3.88 0.71
CA LEU A 83 -6.31 -5.05 0.70
C LEU A 83 -7.30 -5.00 -0.47
N LYS A 84 -7.84 -3.83 -0.77
CA LYS A 84 -8.74 -3.63 -1.91
C LYS A 84 -8.03 -3.90 -3.23
N GLU A 85 -6.80 -3.41 -3.39
CA GLU A 85 -6.00 -3.58 -4.60
C GLU A 85 -5.54 -5.04 -4.78
N VAL A 86 -5.09 -5.69 -3.70
CA VAL A 86 -4.75 -7.12 -3.74
C VAL A 86 -5.98 -7.94 -4.15
N LYS A 87 -7.16 -7.58 -3.67
CA LYS A 87 -8.41 -8.25 -4.06
C LYS A 87 -8.78 -8.00 -5.52
N SER A 88 -8.69 -6.76 -6.04
CA SER A 88 -8.95 -6.49 -7.46
C SER A 88 -7.97 -7.25 -8.36
N ILE A 89 -6.67 -7.22 -8.05
CA ILE A 89 -5.65 -7.96 -8.78
C ILE A 89 -5.95 -9.46 -8.75
N SER A 90 -6.34 -10.03 -7.60
CA SER A 90 -6.68 -11.45 -7.51
C SER A 90 -7.87 -11.83 -8.41
N VAL A 91 -8.87 -10.95 -8.53
CA VAL A 91 -10.03 -11.17 -9.38
C VAL A 91 -9.66 -11.05 -10.86
N GLU A 92 -8.85 -10.06 -11.21
CA GLU A 92 -8.39 -9.86 -12.59
C GLU A 92 -7.47 -10.98 -13.06
N THR A 93 -6.54 -11.44 -12.20
CA THR A 93 -5.68 -12.58 -12.50
C THR A 93 -6.47 -13.88 -12.66
N GLU A 94 -7.49 -14.13 -11.83
CA GLU A 94 -8.37 -15.29 -12.01
C GLU A 94 -9.22 -15.20 -13.29
N LYS A 95 -9.68 -14.00 -13.68
CA LYS A 95 -10.36 -13.81 -14.98
C LYS A 95 -9.42 -14.09 -16.14
N ALA A 96 -8.22 -13.50 -16.15
CA ALA A 96 -7.22 -13.71 -17.18
C ALA A 96 -6.82 -15.20 -17.29
N LYS A 97 -6.65 -15.87 -16.15
CA LYS A 97 -6.35 -17.31 -16.10
C LYS A 97 -7.48 -18.15 -16.70
N ARG A 98 -8.74 -17.81 -16.44
CA ARG A 98 -9.91 -18.49 -17.04
C ARG A 98 -9.97 -18.28 -18.54
N GLU A 99 -9.75 -17.06 -19.02
CA GLU A 99 -9.73 -16.74 -20.45
C GLU A 99 -8.59 -17.46 -21.20
N ILE A 100 -7.39 -17.46 -20.61
CA ILE A 100 -6.26 -18.22 -21.17
C ILE A 100 -6.59 -19.72 -21.19
N SER A 101 -7.17 -20.25 -20.12
CA SER A 101 -7.54 -21.67 -20.04
C SER A 101 -8.59 -22.05 -21.07
N SER A 102 -9.61 -21.22 -21.31
CA SER A 102 -10.61 -21.47 -22.35
C SER A 102 -9.99 -21.42 -23.74
N ARG A 103 -9.12 -20.43 -24.01
CA ARG A 103 -8.43 -20.30 -25.29
C ARG A 103 -7.48 -21.47 -25.58
N ILE A 104 -6.76 -21.94 -24.56
CA ILE A 104 -5.93 -23.16 -24.67
C ILE A 104 -6.81 -24.37 -25.01
N LYS A 105 -7.97 -24.52 -24.36
CA LYS A 105 -8.89 -25.63 -24.63
C LYS A 105 -9.43 -25.59 -26.06
N GLU A 106 -9.82 -24.42 -26.55
CA GLU A 106 -10.28 -24.23 -27.93
C GLU A 106 -9.18 -24.55 -28.96
N LEU A 107 -7.96 -24.05 -28.73
CA LEU A 107 -6.81 -24.37 -29.57
C LEU A 107 -6.52 -25.87 -29.57
N PHE A 108 -6.57 -26.52 -28.40
CA PHE A 108 -6.33 -27.96 -28.28
C PHE A 108 -7.34 -28.76 -29.10
N LEU A 109 -8.64 -28.44 -28.98
CA LEU A 109 -9.70 -29.10 -29.77
C LEU A 109 -9.54 -28.87 -31.27
N SER A 110 -9.18 -27.64 -31.69
CA SER A 110 -8.92 -27.33 -33.11
C SER A 110 -7.72 -28.10 -33.65
N HIS A 111 -6.62 -28.19 -32.89
CA HIS A 111 -5.45 -28.97 -33.29
C HIS A 111 -5.73 -30.47 -33.32
N GLU A 112 -6.51 -30.99 -32.36
CA GLU A 112 -6.91 -32.39 -32.34
C GLU A 112 -7.75 -32.75 -33.58
N ALA A 113 -8.70 -31.88 -33.97
CA ALA A 113 -9.46 -32.03 -35.20
C ALA A 113 -8.57 -31.98 -36.46
N GLN A 114 -7.62 -31.04 -36.54
CA GLN A 114 -6.67 -30.98 -37.65
C GLN A 114 -5.76 -32.21 -37.74
N VAL A 115 -5.34 -32.76 -36.60
CA VAL A 115 -4.53 -33.98 -36.55
C VAL A 115 -5.35 -35.19 -37.01
N ALA A 116 -6.62 -35.27 -36.61
CA ALA A 116 -7.52 -36.33 -37.09
C ALA A 116 -7.73 -36.25 -38.61
N ASP A 117 -8.03 -35.06 -39.15
CA ASP A 117 -8.21 -34.84 -40.59
C ASP A 117 -6.95 -35.16 -41.42
N ARG A 118 -5.77 -34.76 -40.92
CA ARG A 118 -4.49 -35.12 -41.55
C ARG A 118 -4.22 -36.63 -41.51
N LYS A 119 -4.58 -37.32 -40.42
CA LYS A 119 -4.47 -38.79 -40.35
C LYS A 119 -5.37 -39.46 -41.38
N ASP A 120 -6.63 -39.03 -41.49
CA ASP A 120 -7.58 -39.58 -42.46
C ASP A 120 -7.12 -39.33 -43.89
N THR A 121 -6.59 -38.13 -44.19
CA THR A 121 -6.03 -37.79 -45.49
C THR A 121 -4.80 -38.63 -45.81
N ALA A 122 -3.85 -38.77 -44.87
CA ALA A 122 -2.66 -39.59 -45.06
C ALA A 122 -3.01 -41.07 -45.29
N ILE A 123 -4.03 -41.61 -44.62
CA ILE A 123 -4.50 -42.99 -44.86
C ILE A 123 -5.06 -43.12 -46.27
N LYS A 124 -5.85 -42.16 -46.76
CA LYS A 124 -6.37 -42.16 -48.14
C LYS A 124 -5.25 -42.06 -49.18
N GLU A 125 -4.31 -41.14 -49.00
CA GLU A 125 -3.15 -40.99 -49.89
C GLU A 125 -2.32 -42.29 -49.96
N VAL A 126 -2.09 -42.95 -48.82
CA VAL A 126 -1.40 -44.25 -48.79
C VAL A 126 -2.19 -45.34 -49.53
N GLN A 127 -3.52 -45.36 -49.40
CA GLN A 127 -4.37 -46.30 -50.14
C GLN A 127 -4.32 -46.04 -51.65
N GLU A 128 -4.35 -44.79 -52.08
CA GLU A 128 -4.23 -44.39 -53.49
C GLU A 128 -2.87 -44.77 -54.08
N ILE A 129 -1.78 -44.49 -53.36
CA ILE A 129 -0.43 -44.89 -53.76
C ILE A 129 -0.31 -46.42 -53.82
N ALA A 130 -0.87 -47.14 -52.84
CA ALA A 130 -0.85 -48.60 -52.84
C ALA A 130 -1.64 -49.18 -54.04
N GLN A 131 -2.79 -48.59 -54.37
CA GLN A 131 -3.57 -48.96 -55.55
C GLN A 131 -2.80 -48.69 -56.84
N SER A 132 -2.23 -47.50 -57.01
CA SER A 132 -1.50 -47.13 -58.22
C SER A 132 -0.24 -47.98 -58.42
N VAL A 133 0.50 -48.27 -57.34
CA VAL A 133 1.67 -49.16 -57.40
C VAL A 133 1.24 -50.58 -57.75
N THR A 134 0.15 -51.09 -57.18
CA THR A 134 -0.36 -52.43 -57.50
C THR A 134 -0.85 -52.52 -58.94
N GLU A 135 -1.57 -51.51 -59.44
CA GLU A 135 -1.97 -51.42 -60.85
C GLU A 135 -0.77 -51.40 -61.79
N THR A 136 0.28 -50.63 -61.45
CA THR A 136 1.53 -50.57 -62.23
C THR A 136 2.24 -51.91 -62.25
N ILE A 137 2.33 -52.60 -61.11
CA ILE A 137 2.95 -53.93 -61.01
C ILE A 137 2.14 -54.96 -61.82
N VAL A 138 0.81 -54.93 -61.73
CA VAL A 138 -0.08 -55.83 -62.50
C VAL A 138 0.01 -55.57 -63.99
N GLN A 139 0.13 -54.31 -64.44
CA GLN A 139 0.38 -53.98 -65.85
C GLN A 139 1.75 -54.47 -66.33
N HIS A 140 2.77 -54.43 -65.47
CA HIS A 140 4.12 -54.86 -65.82
C HIS A 140 4.29 -56.39 -65.83
N ILE A 141 3.53 -57.12 -65.01
CA ILE A 141 3.61 -58.59 -64.87
C ILE A 141 2.54 -59.31 -65.70
N GLY A 142 1.36 -58.71 -65.87
CA GLY A 142 0.19 -59.30 -66.53
C GLY A 142 -0.05 -58.72 -67.92
N SER A 143 0.38 -59.44 -68.95
CA SER A 143 0.10 -59.16 -70.36
C SER A 143 -1.36 -59.44 -70.79
N LEU A 144 -2.35 -59.27 -69.90
CA LEU A 144 -3.78 -59.30 -70.27
C LEU A 144 -4.59 -58.30 -69.44
N SER A 145 -5.29 -57.43 -70.15
CA SER A 145 -6.27 -56.49 -69.64
C SER A 145 -7.42 -57.23 -68.93
N SER A 146 -7.64 -56.95 -67.65
CA SER A 146 -8.85 -57.33 -66.90
C SER A 146 -9.25 -56.16 -65.97
N PRO A 147 -10.54 -55.92 -65.73
CA PRO A 147 -11.07 -54.59 -65.44
C PRO A 147 -10.77 -54.17 -63.99
N GLY A 148 -10.37 -52.91 -63.81
CA GLY A 148 -9.99 -52.28 -62.54
C GLY A 148 -11.03 -52.27 -61.40
N LYS A 149 -12.13 -53.04 -61.50
CA LYS A 149 -13.04 -53.35 -60.39
C LYS A 149 -12.53 -54.48 -59.48
N GLU A 150 -11.86 -55.51 -60.03
CA GLU A 150 -11.39 -56.65 -59.22
C GLU A 150 -10.19 -56.28 -58.33
N VAL A 151 -9.28 -55.43 -58.86
CA VAL A 151 -8.13 -54.91 -58.10
C VAL A 151 -8.57 -54.02 -56.93
N LYS A 152 -9.59 -53.17 -57.14
CA LYS A 152 -10.16 -52.33 -56.08
C LYS A 152 -10.79 -53.15 -54.94
N GLN A 153 -11.45 -54.28 -55.25
CA GLN A 153 -12.01 -55.16 -54.24
C GLN A 153 -10.92 -55.95 -53.47
N ALA A 154 -9.92 -56.50 -54.16
CA ALA A 154 -8.85 -57.27 -53.51
C ALA A 154 -7.95 -56.41 -52.59
N VAL A 155 -7.69 -55.15 -52.97
CA VAL A 155 -6.93 -54.20 -52.13
C VAL A 155 -7.75 -53.75 -50.92
N ALA A 156 -9.06 -53.54 -51.08
CA ALA A 156 -9.95 -53.21 -49.96
C ALA A 156 -10.06 -54.37 -48.94
N GLU A 157 -10.15 -55.62 -49.40
CA GLU A 157 -10.21 -56.80 -48.52
C GLU A 157 -8.90 -57.03 -47.75
N THR A 158 -7.75 -56.84 -48.39
CA THR A 158 -6.44 -57.02 -47.74
C THR A 158 -6.12 -55.91 -46.74
N LEU A 159 -6.53 -54.67 -47.00
CA LEU A 159 -6.46 -53.57 -46.04
C LEU A 159 -7.41 -53.79 -44.85
N ALA A 160 -8.66 -54.22 -45.09
CA ALA A 160 -9.61 -54.52 -44.01
C ALA A 160 -9.10 -55.65 -43.10
N ARG A 161 -8.48 -56.70 -43.67
CA ARG A 161 -7.92 -57.82 -42.91
C ARG A 161 -6.70 -57.45 -42.08
N LYS A 162 -5.91 -56.44 -42.49
CA LYS A 162 -4.72 -55.98 -41.76
C LYS A 162 -5.06 -55.00 -40.63
N VAL A 163 -6.14 -54.22 -40.77
CA VAL A 163 -6.65 -53.33 -39.71
C VAL A 163 -7.31 -54.13 -38.57
N VAL A 164 -7.96 -55.27 -38.85
CA VAL A 164 -8.56 -56.14 -37.82
C VAL A 164 -7.52 -56.97 -37.04
N ASN A 165 -6.35 -57.25 -37.63
CA ASN A 165 -5.25 -58.00 -36.98
C ASN A 165 -4.18 -57.09 -36.35
N GLY A 166 -4.35 -55.77 -36.38
CA GLY A 166 -3.47 -54.80 -35.75
C GLY A 166 -3.99 -54.36 -34.37
N HIS A 167 -4.08 -55.31 -33.44
CA HIS A 167 -4.02 -55.00 -32.00
C HIS A 167 -2.56 -54.87 -31.57
#